data_AF-A0A2V7KXY4-F1
#
_entry.id   AF-A0A2V7KXY4-F1
#
_cell.length_a   1.000
_cell.length_b   1.000
_cell.length_c   1.000
_cell.angle_alpha   90.00
_cell.angle_beta   90.00
_cell.angle_gamma   90.00
#
_symmetry.space_group_name_H-M   'P 1'
#
loop_
_entity.id
_entity.type
_entity.pdbx_description
1 polymer ?
#
loop_
_entity_poly.entity_id
_entity_poly.type
_entity_poly.pdbx_seq_one_letter_code
_entity_poly.pdbx_strand_id
1 'polypeptide(L)'
;MDDVAPPFGSFMEAMPHWAFIIIHSILVLLGFWLARKTKNNGFLLFVVAELSYITYHAGLTHFLFAHIVAEVCDASSLVVIALGFSKRISPAPLVPGAAQHR
;
A
#
# COMPACT_ATOMS: atom_id res chain seq x y z
N MET A 1 7.90 -41.92 -2.40
CA MET A 1 7.80 -40.53 -2.86
C MET A 1 7.30 -39.78 -1.65
N ASP A 2 8.16 -38.97 -1.05
CA ASP A 2 7.86 -38.37 0.26
C ASP A 2 6.60 -37.49 0.15
N ASP A 3 5.64 -37.73 1.06
CA ASP A 3 4.46 -36.89 1.28
C ASP A 3 4.91 -35.53 1.84
N VAL A 4 5.57 -34.73 1.00
CA VAL A 4 5.94 -33.37 1.34
C VAL A 4 4.67 -32.55 1.33
N ALA A 5 4.30 -32.01 2.50
CA ALA A 5 3.18 -31.10 2.61
C ALA A 5 3.37 -29.95 1.59
N PRO A 6 2.32 -29.57 0.84
CA PRO A 6 2.43 -28.54 -0.16
C PRO A 6 2.86 -27.21 0.48
N PRO A 7 3.64 -26.37 -0.23
CA PRO A 7 4.07 -25.08 0.29
C PRO A 7 2.88 -24.23 0.76
N PHE A 8 3.10 -23.43 1.80
CA PHE A 8 2.11 -22.45 2.24
C PHE A 8 1.76 -21.51 1.07
N GLY A 9 0.46 -21.28 0.87
CA GLY A 9 -0.03 -20.44 -0.24
C GLY A 9 -0.29 -21.19 -1.54
N SER A 10 -0.01 -22.50 -1.63
CA SER A 10 -0.33 -23.33 -2.81
C SER A 10 -1.81 -23.30 -3.22
N PHE A 11 -2.74 -23.03 -2.29
CA PHE A 11 -4.17 -22.83 -2.61
C PHE A 11 -4.42 -21.65 -3.56
N MET A 12 -3.50 -20.68 -3.64
CA MET A 12 -3.60 -19.53 -4.55
C MET A 12 -3.50 -19.96 -6.01
N GLU A 13 -2.87 -21.10 -6.31
CA GLU A 13 -2.79 -21.65 -7.67
C GLU A 13 -4.16 -22.06 -8.22
N ALA A 14 -5.10 -22.41 -7.34
CA ALA A 14 -6.47 -22.74 -7.72
C ALA A 14 -7.37 -21.51 -7.87
N MET A 15 -6.91 -20.32 -7.48
CA MET A 15 -7.72 -19.11 -7.56
C MET A 15 -7.80 -18.57 -8.98
N PRO A 16 -9.01 -18.26 -9.49
CA PRO A 16 -9.15 -17.70 -10.81
C PRO A 16 -8.70 -16.24 -10.85
N HIS A 17 -8.14 -15.80 -11.98
CA HIS A 17 -7.64 -14.42 -12.16
C HIS A 17 -8.66 -13.34 -11.83
N TRP A 18 -9.96 -13.56 -12.11
CA TRP A 18 -11.01 -12.59 -11.79
C TRP A 18 -11.16 -12.33 -10.29
N ALA A 19 -10.84 -13.30 -9.43
CA ALA A 19 -10.90 -13.12 -7.98
C ALA A 19 -9.83 -12.12 -7.50
N PHE A 20 -8.62 -12.22 -8.06
CA PHE A 20 -7.55 -11.26 -7.81
C PHE A 20 -7.92 -9.85 -8.28
N ILE A 21 -8.51 -9.73 -9.48
CA ILE A 21 -8.98 -8.43 -9.99
C ILE A 21 -9.95 -7.78 -9.00
N ILE A 22 -10.87 -8.54 -8.41
CA ILE A 22 -11.81 -8.01 -7.40
C ILE A 22 -11.06 -7.52 -6.16
N ILE A 23 -10.13 -8.33 -5.63
CA ILE A 23 -9.35 -7.97 -4.43
C ILE A 23 -8.58 -6.66 -4.67
N HIS A 24 -7.82 -6.59 -5.76
CA HIS A 24 -7.06 -5.39 -6.11
C HIS A 24 -7.99 -4.19 -6.38
N SER A 25 -9.16 -4.41 -6.98
CA SER A 25 -10.15 -3.33 -7.20
C SER A 25 -10.67 -2.76 -5.88
N ILE A 26 -10.94 -3.62 -4.88
CA ILE A 26 -11.32 -3.17 -3.53
C ILE A 26 -10.18 -2.36 -2.90
N LEU A 27 -8.94 -2.81 -3.04
CA LEU A 27 -7.76 -2.10 -2.54
C LEU A 27 -7.57 -0.75 -3.23
N VAL A 28 -7.79 -0.64 -4.55
CA VAL A 28 -7.80 0.64 -5.28
C VAL A 28 -8.84 1.60 -4.69
N LEU A 29 -10.07 1.13 -4.47
CA LEU A 29 -11.13 1.96 -3.88
C LEU A 29 -10.77 2.42 -2.47
N LEU A 30 -10.22 1.52 -1.65
CA LEU A 30 -9.77 1.83 -0.29
C LEU A 30 -8.61 2.84 -0.30
N GLY A 31 -7.62 2.66 -1.17
CA GLY A 31 -6.51 3.57 -1.37
C GLY A 31 -6.97 4.97 -1.77
N PHE A 32 -7.87 5.08 -2.76
CA PHE A 32 -8.47 6.35 -3.15
C PHE A 32 -9.23 7.02 -2.01
N TRP A 33 -10.03 6.25 -1.27
CA TRP A 33 -10.76 6.76 -0.12
C TRP A 33 -9.81 7.28 0.97
N LEU A 34 -8.76 6.52 1.31
CA LEU A 34 -7.74 6.91 2.28
C LEU A 34 -6.95 8.15 1.83
N ALA A 35 -6.59 8.24 0.55
CA ALA A 35 -5.93 9.41 -0.03
C ALA A 35 -6.77 10.67 0.21
N ARG A 36 -8.07 10.61 -0.08
CA ARG A 36 -9.01 11.73 0.14
C ARG A 36 -9.22 12.04 1.61
N LYS A 37 -9.41 11.02 2.45
CA LYS A 37 -9.71 11.16 3.88
C LYS A 37 -8.53 11.75 4.65
N THR A 38 -7.32 11.33 4.31
CA THR A 38 -6.09 11.73 5.02
C THR A 38 -5.37 12.91 4.36
N LYS A 39 -5.67 13.21 3.09
CA LYS A 39 -4.90 14.13 2.23
C LYS A 39 -3.42 13.71 2.10
N ASN A 40 -3.15 12.40 2.15
CA ASN A 40 -1.81 11.84 2.02
C ASN A 40 -1.66 11.17 0.64
N ASN A 41 -0.72 11.69 -0.15
CA ASN A 41 -0.48 11.21 -1.51
C ASN A 41 0.18 9.82 -1.57
N GLY A 42 0.71 9.29 -0.46
CA GLY A 42 1.27 7.94 -0.44
C GLY A 42 0.22 6.88 -0.81
N PHE A 43 -1.04 7.08 -0.41
CA PHE A 43 -2.14 6.21 -0.81
C PHE A 43 -2.43 6.23 -2.33
N LEU A 44 -2.02 7.27 -3.08
CA LEU A 44 -2.11 7.25 -4.54
C LEU A 44 -1.04 6.36 -5.17
N LEU A 45 0.15 6.27 -4.55
CA LEU A 45 1.18 5.32 -4.98
C LEU A 45 0.72 3.87 -4.75
N PHE A 46 0.07 3.61 -3.60
CA PHE A 46 -0.59 2.33 -3.36
C PHE A 46 -1.63 2.01 -4.45
N VAL A 47 -2.48 2.97 -4.84
CA VAL A 47 -3.43 2.78 -5.95
C VAL A 47 -2.73 2.40 -7.26
N VAL A 48 -1.59 3.03 -7.59
CA VAL A 48 -0.83 2.70 -8.80
C VAL A 48 -0.26 1.28 -8.72
N ALA A 49 0.18 0.83 -7.54
CA ALA A 49 0.64 -0.54 -7.33
C ALA A 49 -0.48 -1.56 -7.62
N GLU A 50 -1.66 -1.33 -7.04
CA GLU A 50 -2.82 -2.20 -7.22
C GLU A 50 -3.32 -2.22 -8.68
N LEU A 51 -3.31 -1.07 -9.36
CA LEU A 51 -3.61 -1.02 -10.79
C LEU A 51 -2.60 -1.82 -11.61
N SER A 52 -1.31 -1.77 -11.26
CA SER A 52 -0.28 -2.60 -11.90
C SER A 52 -0.62 -4.09 -11.78
N TYR A 53 -1.01 -4.57 -10.60
CA TYR A 53 -1.46 -5.96 -10.41
C TYR A 53 -2.73 -6.30 -11.21
N ILE A 54 -3.70 -5.39 -11.30
CA ILE A 54 -4.89 -5.59 -12.14
C ILE A 54 -4.48 -5.76 -13.61
N THR A 55 -3.53 -4.96 -14.12
CA THR A 55 -3.07 -5.12 -15.51
C THR A 55 -2.46 -6.50 -15.76
N TYR A 56 -1.75 -7.06 -14.78
CA TYR A 56 -1.24 -8.42 -14.85
C TYR A 56 -2.37 -9.45 -14.90
N HIS A 57 -3.31 -9.39 -13.95
CA HIS A 57 -4.41 -10.35 -13.90
C HIS A 57 -5.36 -10.25 -15.10
N ALA A 58 -5.43 -9.08 -15.74
CA ALA A 58 -6.15 -8.86 -16.99
C ALA A 58 -5.37 -9.30 -18.25
N GLY A 59 -4.13 -9.78 -18.11
CA GLY A 59 -3.29 -10.22 -19.22
C GLY A 59 -2.73 -9.08 -20.08
N LEU A 60 -2.71 -7.85 -19.57
CA LEU A 60 -2.23 -6.66 -20.27
C LEU A 60 -0.71 -6.45 -20.11
N THR A 61 -0.12 -6.99 -19.05
CA THR A 61 1.30 -6.85 -18.71
C THR A 61 1.90 -8.18 -18.26
N HIS A 62 3.23 -8.30 -18.35
CA HIS A 62 3.94 -9.47 -17.83
C HIS A 62 4.01 -9.47 -16.30
N PHE A 63 3.95 -10.66 -15.70
CA PHE A 63 4.01 -10.84 -14.24
C PHE A 63 5.16 -10.08 -13.59
N LEU A 64 6.40 -10.36 -14.00
CA LEU A 64 7.58 -9.78 -13.37
C LEU A 64 7.63 -8.25 -13.53
N PHE A 65 7.16 -7.74 -14.66
CA PHE A 65 7.09 -6.29 -14.90
C PHE A 65 6.06 -5.62 -13.97
N ALA A 66 4.83 -6.13 -13.96
CA ALA A 66 3.77 -5.59 -13.11
C ALA A 66 4.12 -5.67 -11.62
N HIS A 67 4.76 -6.78 -11.23
CA HIS A 67 5.21 -7.03 -9.87
C HIS A 67 6.27 -6.02 -9.41
N ILE A 68 7.35 -5.81 -10.18
CA ILE A 68 8.40 -4.84 -9.81
C ILE A 68 7.82 -3.42 -9.71
N VAL A 69 6.95 -3.04 -10.64
CA VAL A 69 6.28 -1.73 -10.59
C VAL A 69 5.45 -1.60 -9.31
N ALA A 70 4.69 -2.63 -8.96
CA ALA A 70 3.88 -2.64 -7.74
C ALA A 70 4.73 -2.56 -6.47
N GLU A 71 5.79 -3.37 -6.37
CA GLU A 71 6.71 -3.36 -5.22
C GLU A 71 7.35 -1.99 -4.97
N VAL A 72 7.83 -1.34 -6.03
CA VAL A 72 8.42 0.00 -5.92
C VAL A 72 7.38 1.02 -5.48
N CYS A 73 6.17 0.94 -6.03
CA CYS A 73 5.06 1.82 -5.67
C CYS A 73 4.61 1.62 -4.22
N ASP A 74 4.53 0.37 -3.74
CA ASP A 74 4.15 0.05 -2.36
C ASP A 74 5.22 0.48 -1.36
N ALA A 75 6.50 0.20 -1.63
CA ALA A 75 7.59 0.68 -0.78
C ALA A 75 7.59 2.22 -0.69
N SER A 76 7.40 2.90 -1.83
CA SER A 76 7.31 4.36 -1.89
C SER A 76 6.06 4.88 -1.16
N SER A 77 4.93 4.19 -1.29
CA SER A 77 3.69 4.49 -0.58
C SER A 77 3.91 4.48 0.93
N LEU A 78 4.52 3.42 1.47
CA LEU A 78 4.80 3.31 2.90
C LEU A 78 5.69 4.45 3.40
N VAL A 79 6.74 4.79 2.67
CA VAL A 79 7.63 5.91 3.02
C VAL A 79 6.86 7.23 3.05
N VAL A 80 6.09 7.54 2.01
CA VAL A 80 5.32 8.80 1.94
C VAL A 80 4.23 8.85 3.01
N ILE A 81 3.57 7.73 3.27
CA ILE A 81 2.57 7.61 4.34
C ILE A 81 3.21 7.94 5.69
N ALA A 82 4.32 7.29 6.02
CA ALA A 82 5.05 7.50 7.27
C ALA A 82 5.48 8.97 7.44
N LEU A 83 6.11 9.56 6.42
CA LEU A 83 6.54 10.96 6.44
C LEU A 83 5.36 11.93 6.62
N GLY A 84 4.22 11.63 6.01
CA GLY A 84 3.00 12.44 6.13
C GLY A 84 2.40 12.41 7.55
N PHE A 85 2.49 11.27 8.24
CA PHE A 85 2.05 11.15 9.64
C PHE A 85 3.03 11.81 10.61
N SER A 86 4.35 11.70 10.39
CA SER A 86 5.36 12.34 11.25
C SER A 86 5.18 13.85 11.34
N LYS A 87 4.81 14.53 10.24
CA LYS A 87 4.53 15.98 10.23
C LYS A 87 3.37 16.41 11.13
N ARG A 88 2.45 15.51 11.48
CA ARG A 88 1.31 15.81 12.37
C ARG A 88 1.63 15.61 13.85
N ILE A 89 2.71 14.91 14.17
CA ILE A 89 3.05 14.50 15.54
C ILE A 89 4.08 15.46 16.17
N SER A 90 4.63 16.43 15.43
CA SER A 90 5.57 17.42 15.98
C SER A 90 4.92 18.16 17.17
N PRO A 91 5.43 17.99 18.40
CA PRO A 91 4.86 18.63 19.58
C PRO A 91 5.00 20.15 19.46
N ALA A 92 3.98 20.87 19.94
CA ALA A 92 4.00 22.33 19.99
C ALA A 92 5.28 22.82 20.69
N PRO A 93 5.91 23.92 20.23
CA PRO A 93 7.09 24.45 20.90
C PRO A 93 6.74 24.74 22.36
N LEU A 94 7.43 24.08 23.29
CA LEU A 94 7.40 24.47 24.70
C LEU A 94 7.98 25.88 24.76
N VAL A 95 7.13 26.90 24.93
CA VAL A 95 7.58 28.28 25.17
C VAL A 95 8.26 28.30 26.54
N PRO A 96 9.60 28.43 26.62
CA PRO A 96 10.28 28.51 27.90
C PRO A 96 10.24 29.97 28.34
N GLY A 97 9.29 30.34 29.20
CA GLY A 97 9.25 31.70 29.74
C GLY A 97 7.89 32.15 30.24
N ALA A 98 7.37 31.51 31.29
CA ALA A 98 6.28 32.07 32.07
C ALA A 98 6.40 31.68 33.56
N ALA A 99 7.60 31.85 34.12
CA ALA A 99 7.80 31.85 35.57
C ALA A 99 8.55 33.14 35.94
N GLN A 100 7.84 34.26 35.78
CA GLN A 100 8.28 35.56 36.26
C GLN A 100 7.79 35.71 37.71
N HIS A 101 8.76 35.79 38.63
CA HIS A 101 8.71 36.45 39.94
C HIS A 101 7.39 36.44 40.74
N ARG A 102 7.37 35.72 41.86
CA ARG A 102 6.80 36.19 43.13
C ARG A 102 7.68 35.75 44.29
#